data_AF-A0A443SL70-F1
#
_entry.id   AF-A0A443SL70-F1
#
_cell.length_a   1.000
_cell.length_b   1.000
_cell.length_c   1.000
_cell.angle_alpha   90.00
_cell.angle_beta   90.00
_cell.angle_gamma   90.00
#
_symmetry.space_group_name_H-M   'P 1'
#
loop_
_entity.id
_entity.type
_entity.pdbx_description
1 polymer ?
#
loop_
_entity_poly.entity_id
_entity_poly.type
_entity_poly.pdbx_seq_one_letter_code
_entity_poly.pdbx_strand_id
1 'polypeptide(L)'
;NCKFCDKEFTSRNRHRAHIRRHLSKDSGRYTCRVCEKTFVQKSSLTTHVRIHSGERPYNCSTCDLKFSDRKFSQSGNMHRHMKSIHKGYLHN
;
A
#
# COMPACT_ATOMS: atom_id res chain seq x y z
N ASN A 1 0.06 -3.14 -14.93
CA ASN A 1 0.70 -4.47 -14.95
C ASN A 1 0.75 -5.01 -13.54
N CYS A 2 0.24 -6.21 -13.29
CA CYS A 2 0.45 -6.89 -12.02
C CYS A 2 1.89 -7.40 -11.96
N LYS A 3 2.60 -7.22 -10.83
CA LYS A 3 3.96 -7.76 -10.67
C LYS A 3 4.02 -9.25 -10.29
N PHE A 4 2.85 -9.89 -10.14
CA PHE A 4 2.70 -11.28 -9.68
C PHE A 4 2.12 -12.21 -10.73
N CYS A 5 1.67 -11.65 -11.84
CA CYS A 5 1.19 -12.37 -13.00
C CYS A 5 1.23 -11.41 -14.19
N ASP A 6 1.31 -11.94 -15.40
CA ASP A 6 1.34 -11.15 -16.63
C ASP A 6 -0.03 -10.52 -16.99
N LYS A 7 -0.85 -10.23 -15.98
CA LYS A 7 -2.13 -9.54 -16.17
C LYS A 7 -1.95 -8.03 -16.19
N GLU A 8 -2.33 -7.49 -17.33
CA GLU A 8 -2.44 -6.08 -17.61
C GLU A 8 -3.78 -5.53 -17.10
N PHE A 9 -3.73 -4.36 -16.47
CA PHE A 9 -4.92 -3.67 -15.99
C PHE A 9 -4.83 -2.22 -16.44
N THR A 10 -5.81 -1.79 -17.23
CA THR A 10 -5.98 -0.40 -17.65
C THR A 10 -6.65 0.45 -16.56
N SER A 11 -7.40 -0.17 -15.65
CA SER A 11 -8.11 0.49 -14.55
C SER A 11 -7.50 0.17 -13.18
N ARG A 12 -7.22 1.22 -12.40
CA ARG A 12 -6.66 1.13 -11.03
C ARG A 12 -7.55 0.32 -10.09
N ASN A 13 -8.87 0.52 -10.15
CA ASN A 13 -9.82 -0.20 -9.29
C ASN A 13 -9.84 -1.70 -9.60
N ARG A 14 -9.70 -2.05 -10.89
CA ARG A 14 -9.67 -3.44 -11.37
C ARG A 14 -8.38 -4.14 -10.94
N HIS A 15 -7.25 -3.44 -11.03
CA HIS A 15 -5.97 -3.92 -10.50
C HIS A 15 -6.05 -4.15 -8.97
N ARG A 16 -6.66 -3.21 -8.23
CA ARG A 16 -6.84 -3.32 -6.77
C ARG A 16 -7.74 -4.49 -6.36
N ALA A 17 -8.77 -4.79 -7.14
CA ALA A 17 -9.60 -5.98 -6.92
C ALA A 17 -8.83 -7.27 -7.25
N HIS A 18 -8.00 -7.24 -8.29
CA HIS A 18 -7.18 -8.37 -8.67
C HIS A 18 -6.13 -8.71 -7.60
N ILE A 19 -5.39 -7.74 -7.07
CA ILE A 19 -4.37 -8.00 -6.04
C ILE A 19 -4.96 -8.62 -4.78
N ARG A 20 -6.25 -8.38 -4.48
CA ARG A 20 -6.96 -9.04 -3.36
C ARG A 20 -7.06 -10.55 -3.52
N ARG A 21 -6.94 -11.09 -4.74
CA ARG A 21 -6.92 -12.54 -5.01
C ARG A 21 -5.59 -13.19 -4.63
N HIS A 22 -4.52 -12.39 -4.49
CA HIS A 22 -3.22 -12.85 -4.00
C HIS A 22 -3.15 -12.89 -2.45
N LEU A 23 -4.28 -12.64 -1.76
CA LEU A 23 -4.40 -12.76 -0.31
C LEU A 23 -5.09 -14.09 -0.01
N SER A 24 -4.47 -14.91 0.84
CA SER A 24 -5.10 -16.09 1.43
C SER A 24 -5.58 -15.75 2.84
N LYS A 25 -6.73 -16.29 3.27
CA LYS A 25 -7.12 -16.32 4.67
C LYS A 25 -7.09 -17.79 5.10
N ASP A 26 -6.31 -18.11 6.12
CA ASP A 26 -6.23 -19.44 6.71
C ASP A 26 -6.32 -19.34 8.23
N SER A 27 -7.20 -20.12 8.85
CA SER A 27 -7.30 -20.27 10.31
C SER A 27 -7.29 -18.96 11.11
N GLY A 28 -8.04 -17.96 10.63
CA GLY A 28 -8.13 -16.63 11.25
C GLY A 28 -6.96 -15.68 10.94
N ARG A 29 -5.95 -16.13 10.22
CA ARG A 29 -4.80 -15.34 9.78
C ARG A 29 -4.88 -15.01 8.29
N TYR A 30 -4.26 -13.90 7.91
CA TYR A 30 -4.24 -13.37 6.56
C TYR A 30 -2.82 -13.51 5.99
N THR A 31 -2.63 -14.38 5.01
CA THR A 31 -1.33 -14.68 4.41
C THR A 31 -1.19 -14.04 3.03
N CYS A 32 -0.07 -13.38 2.80
CA CYS A 32 0.32 -12.88 1.50
C CYS A 32 0.83 -14.05 0.65
N ARG A 33 0.18 -14.39 -0.49
CA ARG A 33 0.67 -15.46 -1.37
C ARG A 33 1.92 -15.10 -2.16
N VAL A 34 2.37 -13.85 -2.09
CA VAL A 34 3.54 -13.34 -2.81
C VAL A 34 4.85 -13.60 -2.06
N CYS A 35 4.84 -13.42 -0.75
CA CYS A 35 6.03 -13.57 0.09
C CYS A 35 5.75 -14.37 1.36
N GLU A 36 4.63 -15.09 1.37
CA GLU A 36 4.16 -16.00 2.43
C GLU A 36 4.07 -15.37 3.82
N LYS A 37 4.03 -14.04 3.89
CA LYS A 37 3.93 -13.31 5.16
C LYS A 37 2.52 -13.38 5.71
N THR A 38 2.43 -13.74 6.98
CA THR A 38 1.17 -13.90 7.71
C THR A 38 0.89 -12.67 8.59
N PHE A 39 -0.37 -12.24 8.61
CA PHE A 39 -0.85 -11.10 9.37
C PHE A 39 -2.07 -11.50 10.19
N VAL A 40 -2.20 -10.94 11.39
CA VAL A 40 -3.37 -11.18 12.24
C VAL A 40 -4.59 -10.41 11.73
N GLN A 41 -4.38 -9.25 11.09
CA GLN A 41 -5.45 -8.38 10.60
C GLN A 41 -5.46 -8.25 9.08
N LYS A 42 -6.67 -8.23 8.51
CA LYS A 42 -6.91 -8.02 7.07
C LYS A 42 -6.38 -6.68 6.59
N SER A 43 -6.52 -5.63 7.40
CA SER A 43 -6.06 -4.26 7.15
C SER A 43 -4.53 -4.22 6.96
N SER A 44 -3.80 -4.94 7.81
CA SER A 44 -2.34 -5.07 7.75
C SER A 44 -1.90 -5.79 6.47
N LEU A 45 -2.52 -6.92 6.12
CA LEU A 45 -2.22 -7.60 4.86
C LEU A 45 -2.57 -6.73 3.65
N THR A 46 -3.70 -6.04 3.68
CA THR A 46 -4.15 -5.15 2.58
C THR A 46 -3.18 -3.99 2.36
N THR A 47 -2.62 -3.45 3.45
CA THR A 47 -1.60 -2.40 3.39
C THR A 47 -0.28 -2.96 2.88
N HIS A 48 0.10 -4.15 3.37
CA HIS A 48 1.30 -4.86 2.96
C HIS A 48 1.33 -5.12 1.45
N VAL A 49 0.26 -5.63 0.84
CA VAL A 49 0.25 -5.93 -0.61
C VAL A 49 0.39 -4.69 -1.51
N ARG A 50 0.24 -3.47 -0.97
CA ARG A 50 0.53 -2.24 -1.73
C ARG A 50 2.02 -2.12 -2.06
N ILE A 51 2.91 -2.57 -1.17
CA ILE A 51 4.37 -2.55 -1.40
C ILE A 51 4.76 -3.41 -2.61
N HIS A 52 3.98 -4.45 -2.83
CA HIS A 52 4.15 -5.46 -3.85
C HIS A 52 3.64 -4.92 -5.19
N SER A 53 2.47 -4.27 -5.20
CA SER A 53 1.94 -3.59 -6.39
C SER A 53 2.76 -2.37 -6.84
N GLY A 54 3.64 -1.83 -5.99
CA GLY A 54 4.31 -0.55 -6.22
C GLY A 54 3.35 0.65 -6.21
N GLU A 55 2.06 0.45 -5.87
CA GLU A 55 1.11 1.55 -5.72
C GLU A 55 1.51 2.44 -4.54
N ARG A 56 1.67 3.73 -4.84
CA ARG A 56 1.84 4.81 -3.87
C ARG A 56 0.57 5.66 -3.86
N PRO A 57 -0.49 5.23 -3.15
CA PRO A 57 -1.74 5.98 -3.11
C PRO A 57 -1.64 7.27 -2.29
N TYR A 58 -0.57 7.42 -1.49
CA TYR A 58 -0.30 8.62 -0.72
C TYR A 58 0.86 9.38 -1.36
N ASN A 59 0.53 10.45 -2.08
CA ASN A 59 1.46 11.46 -2.55
C ASN A 59 1.43 12.66 -1.60
N CYS A 60 2.59 13.23 -1.30
CA CYS A 60 2.62 14.53 -0.65
C CYS A 60 2.30 15.57 -1.72
N SER A 61 1.27 16.39 -1.52
CA SER A 61 0.93 17.49 -2.42
C SER A 61 1.86 18.70 -2.27
N THR A 62 2.63 18.75 -1.18
CA THR A 62 3.49 19.88 -0.81
C THR A 62 4.95 19.68 -1.20
N CYS A 63 5.38 18.45 -1.50
CA CYS A 63 6.70 18.20 -2.07
C CYS A 63 6.66 17.11 -3.16
N ASP A 64 7.43 17.34 -4.24
CA ASP A 64 7.72 16.36 -5.29
C ASP A 64 8.75 15.30 -4.86
N LEU A 65 8.90 15.07 -3.55
CA LEU A 65 9.72 13.97 -3.05
C LEU A 65 9.06 12.65 -3.43
N LYS A 66 9.50 12.10 -4.56
CA LYS A 66 9.16 10.77 -5.03
C LYS A 66 9.70 9.78 -4.01
N PHE A 67 8.83 9.41 -3.06
CA PHE A 67 9.18 8.57 -1.92
C PHE A 67 9.58 7.16 -2.35
N SER A 68 10.82 6.98 -2.79
CA SER A 68 11.46 5.71 -3.16
C SER A 68 11.33 4.62 -2.09
N ASP A 69 10.97 4.99 -0.85
CA ASP A 69 10.93 4.11 0.29
C ASP A 69 9.58 3.42 0.51
N ARG A 70 9.65 2.13 0.88
CA ARG A 70 8.54 1.21 1.16
C ARG A 70 7.60 1.68 2.28
N LYS A 71 7.97 2.78 2.95
CA LYS A 71 7.35 3.35 4.15
C LYS A 71 6.01 4.04 3.89
N PHE A 72 5.61 4.35 2.65
CA PHE A 72 4.37 5.09 2.40
C PHE A 72 3.16 4.24 2.00
N SER A 73 3.23 2.92 2.21
CA SER A 73 2.06 2.04 2.00
C SER A 73 0.91 2.31 3.00
N GLN A 74 1.19 2.99 4.12
CA GLN A 74 0.28 3.23 5.24
C GLN A 74 0.04 4.74 5.49
N SER A 75 -1.22 5.11 5.74
CA SER A 75 -1.66 6.50 5.98
C SER A 75 -0.94 7.19 7.14
N GLY A 76 -0.59 6.46 8.21
CA GLY A 76 0.09 7.04 9.38
C GLY A 76 1.49 7.56 9.07
N ASN A 77 2.17 6.98 8.09
CA ASN A 77 3.51 7.41 7.69
C ASN A 77 3.46 8.73 6.89
N MET A 78 2.39 8.95 6.10
CA MET A 78 2.13 10.24 5.46
C MET A 78 1.80 11.32 6.50
N HIS A 79 0.93 11.00 7.47
CA HIS A 79 0.58 11.96 8.52
C HIS A 79 1.81 12.38 9.35
N ARG A 80 2.70 11.44 9.68
CA ARG A 80 3.98 11.75 10.32
C ARG A 80 4.89 12.58 9.43
N HIS A 81 4.99 12.26 8.14
CA HIS A 81 5.78 13.03 7.17
C HIS A 81 5.31 14.49 7.08
N MET A 82 4.00 14.71 6.95
CA MET A 82 3.41 16.06 6.95
C MET A 82 3.73 16.80 8.24
N LYS A 83 3.61 16.14 9.39
CA LYS A 83 3.88 16.73 10.71
C LYS A 83 5.36 16.99 10.97
N SER A 84 6.28 16.23 10.39
CA SER A 84 7.72 16.36 10.64
C SER A 84 8.43 17.25 9.62
N ILE A 85 8.04 17.17 8.35
CA ILE A 85 8.72 17.85 7.23
C ILE A 85 8.00 19.15 6.86
N HIS A 86 6.67 19.18 6.92
CA HIS A 86 5.85 20.34 6.57
C HIS A 86 5.24 20.99 7.82
N LYS A 87 5.96 20.99 8.96
CA LYS A 87 5.54 21.64 10.22
C LYS A 87 4.99 23.05 9.91
N GLY A 88 3.66 23.17 9.87
CA GLY A 88 2.96 24.40 9.47
C GLY A 88 1.69 24.18 8.63
N TYR A 89 1.53 23.07 7.92
CA TYR A 89 0.35 22.81 7.06
C TYR A 89 -0.85 22.13 7.78
N LEU A 90 -0.86 22.15 9.12
CA LEU A 90 -2.06 21.83 9.92
C LEU A 90 -2.76 23.16 10.25
N HIS A 91 -3.37 23.75 9.24
CA HIS A 91 -4.41 24.74 9.46
C HIS A 91 -5.53 24.53 8.44
N ASN A 92 -6.40 23.58 8.76
CA ASN A 92 -7.85 23.73 8.95
C ASN A 92 -8.46 22.32 9.07
#